data_AF-A0AAI9C7C9-F1
#
_entry.id   AF-A0AAI9C7C9-F1
#
_cell.length_a   1.000
_cell.length_b   1.000
_cell.length_c   1.000
_cell.angle_alpha   90.00
_cell.angle_beta   90.00
_cell.angle_gamma   90.00
#
_symmetry.space_group_name_H-M   'P 1'
#
loop_
_entity.id
_entity.type
_entity.pdbx_description
1 polymer ?
#
loop_
_entity_poly.entity_id
_entity_poly.type
_entity_poly.pdbx_seq_one_letter_code
_entity_poly.pdbx_strand_id
1 'polypeptide(L)'
;MWYASAKETQRLLESEIVRLSAVYDKDGNAPTLEGMVDQIKELVGLNLRLKLFESKVERHREAFDNISGDYSDLEIGRQVMTNTGIAGPQSRAVLPQNMRDMIDTSIPLLNPQLCDVFLGRVRERFNFPSDSQLFVRGSWESHAVRMHSWKGDLVTFVHNETGTTHSVAANKVYLRSADRSVSLSSAMRQMCPGRHANHHPQM
;
A
#
# COMPACT_ATOMS: atom_id res chain seq x y z
N MET A 1 -6.21 -24.10 -8.92
CA MET A 1 -7.33 -23.30 -9.50
C MET A 1 -7.55 -21.98 -8.76
N TRP A 2 -7.51 -21.95 -7.42
CA TRP A 2 -7.68 -20.71 -6.63
C TRP A 2 -6.82 -19.53 -7.09
N TYR A 3 -5.50 -19.72 -7.23
CA TYR A 3 -4.57 -18.63 -7.56
C TYR A 3 -4.91 -17.87 -8.85
N ALA A 4 -5.26 -18.57 -9.93
CA ALA A 4 -5.63 -17.91 -11.19
C ALA A 4 -6.91 -17.08 -11.05
N SER A 5 -7.92 -17.61 -10.34
CA SER A 5 -9.13 -16.88 -10.01
C SER A 5 -8.84 -15.66 -9.15
N ALA A 6 -8.00 -15.81 -8.12
CA ALA A 6 -7.60 -14.74 -7.21
C ALA A 6 -6.89 -13.60 -7.94
N LYS A 7 -5.99 -13.90 -8.90
CA LYS A 7 -5.33 -12.89 -9.73
C LYS A 7 -6.30 -12.15 -10.65
N GLU A 8 -7.29 -12.83 -11.21
CA GLU A 8 -8.31 -12.16 -12.03
C GLU A 8 -9.23 -11.29 -11.17
N THR A 9 -9.68 -11.76 -10.00
CA THR A 9 -10.44 -10.96 -9.04
C THR A 9 -9.66 -9.73 -8.60
N GLN A 10 -8.36 -9.87 -8.28
CA GLN A 10 -7.48 -8.75 -7.96
C GLN A 10 -7.51 -7.69 -9.07
N ARG A 11 -7.32 -8.11 -10.33
CA ARG A 11 -7.31 -7.21 -11.49
C ARG A 11 -8.66 -6.48 -11.68
N LEU A 12 -9.77 -7.19 -11.50
CA LEU A 12 -11.11 -6.61 -11.61
C LEU A 12 -11.38 -5.59 -10.51
N LEU A 13 -11.05 -5.92 -9.25
CA LEU A 13 -11.19 -5.00 -8.11
C LEU A 13 -10.31 -3.76 -8.27
N GLU A 14 -9.05 -3.92 -8.66
CA GLU A 14 -8.15 -2.78 -8.93
C GLU A 14 -8.73 -1.84 -9.99
N SER A 15 -9.24 -2.40 -11.10
CA SER A 15 -9.84 -1.62 -12.18
C SER A 15 -11.10 -0.87 -11.72
N GLU A 16 -11.95 -1.54 -10.94
CA GLU A 16 -13.20 -0.95 -10.46
C GLU A 16 -12.95 0.16 -9.43
N ILE A 17 -12.02 -0.03 -8.50
CA ILE A 17 -11.65 0.99 -7.50
C ILE A 17 -11.08 2.24 -8.20
N VAL A 18 -10.21 2.07 -9.20
CA VAL A 18 -9.68 3.21 -9.97
C VAL A 18 -10.81 3.94 -10.70
N ARG A 19 -11.74 3.20 -11.32
CA ARG A 19 -12.90 3.77 -12.02
C ARG A 19 -13.80 4.57 -11.06
N LEU A 20 -14.15 4.00 -9.91
CA LEU A 20 -15.00 4.64 -8.91
C LEU A 20 -14.33 5.87 -8.28
N SER A 21 -13.02 5.79 -7.99
CA SER A 21 -12.26 6.92 -7.43
C SER A 21 -12.30 8.13 -8.38
N ALA A 22 -12.15 7.91 -9.69
CA ALA A 22 -12.19 8.97 -10.69
C ALA A 22 -13.57 9.63 -10.87
N VAL A 23 -14.66 8.89 -10.59
CA VAL A 23 -16.03 9.43 -10.58
C VAL A 23 -16.26 10.24 -9.30
N TYR A 24 -15.80 9.73 -8.16
CA TYR A 24 -15.95 10.42 -6.89
C TYR A 24 -15.26 11.78 -6.86
N ASP A 25 -14.03 11.86 -7.38
CA ASP A 25 -13.29 13.13 -7.44
C ASP A 25 -14.01 14.21 -8.28
N LYS A 26 -14.93 13.81 -9.17
CA LYS A 26 -15.73 14.72 -10.00
C LYS A 26 -17.08 15.09 -9.38
N ASP A 27 -17.76 14.12 -8.78
CA ASP A 27 -19.18 14.25 -8.44
C ASP A 27 -19.47 14.26 -6.93
N GLY A 28 -18.47 13.99 -6.06
CA GLY A 28 -18.61 14.05 -4.60
C GLY A 28 -19.64 13.09 -3.99
N ASN A 29 -20.08 12.06 -4.72
CA ASN A 29 -21.21 11.20 -4.35
C ASN A 29 -20.90 10.21 -3.20
N ALA A 30 -21.77 10.20 -2.18
CA ALA A 30 -21.64 9.37 -0.98
C ALA A 30 -22.04 7.87 -1.14
N PRO A 31 -23.07 7.47 -1.92
CA PRO A 31 -23.45 6.05 -2.06
C PRO A 31 -22.40 5.19 -2.77
N THR A 32 -21.65 5.79 -3.70
CA THR A 32 -20.47 5.18 -4.34
C THR A 32 -19.33 4.90 -3.36
N LEU A 33 -19.34 5.56 -2.20
CA LEU A 33 -18.28 5.46 -1.19
C LEU A 33 -18.41 4.19 -0.34
N GLU A 34 -19.64 3.77 0.00
CA GLU A 34 -19.85 2.54 0.79
C GLU A 34 -19.45 1.28 0.03
N GLY A 35 -19.88 1.15 -1.24
CA GLY A 35 -19.49 0.02 -2.09
C GLY A 35 -17.98 -0.03 -2.37
N MET A 36 -17.35 1.14 -2.55
CA MET A 36 -15.90 1.25 -2.74
C MET A 36 -15.13 0.81 -1.49
N VAL A 37 -15.63 1.12 -0.29
CA VAL A 37 -14.97 0.77 0.98
C VAL A 37 -14.88 -0.75 1.16
N ASP A 38 -15.92 -1.51 0.80
CA ASP A 38 -15.88 -2.96 0.90
C ASP A 38 -15.02 -3.62 -0.18
N GLN A 39 -15.06 -3.11 -1.42
CA GLN A 39 -14.15 -3.55 -2.49
C GLN A 39 -12.68 -3.28 -2.14
N ILE A 40 -12.39 -2.14 -1.51
CA ILE A 40 -11.05 -1.81 -1.01
C ILE A 40 -10.61 -2.83 0.03
N LYS A 41 -11.46 -3.13 1.02
CA LYS A 41 -11.14 -4.12 2.06
C LYS A 41 -10.91 -5.49 1.41
N GLU A 42 -11.81 -5.93 0.54
CA GLU A 42 -11.68 -7.21 -0.16
C GLU A 42 -10.35 -7.28 -0.94
N LEU A 43 -9.99 -6.23 -1.68
CA LEU A 43 -8.71 -6.16 -2.39
C LEU A 43 -7.51 -6.21 -1.42
N VAL A 44 -7.56 -5.49 -0.30
CA VAL A 44 -6.48 -5.50 0.72
C VAL A 44 -6.27 -6.90 1.29
N GLY A 45 -7.35 -7.62 1.60
CA GLY A 45 -7.29 -8.99 2.12
C GLY A 45 -6.80 -9.99 1.09
N LEU A 46 -7.33 -9.91 -0.14
CA LEU A 46 -6.91 -10.71 -1.28
C LEU A 46 -5.41 -10.49 -1.58
N ASN A 47 -4.93 -9.24 -1.54
CA ASN A 47 -3.53 -8.90 -1.72
C ASN A 47 -2.63 -9.56 -0.66
N LEU A 48 -3.06 -9.56 0.61
CA LEU A 48 -2.30 -10.20 1.68
C LEU A 48 -2.21 -11.72 1.44
N ARG A 49 -3.33 -12.36 1.13
CA ARG A 49 -3.37 -13.80 0.82
C ARG A 49 -2.53 -14.16 -0.39
N LEU A 50 -2.61 -13.40 -1.48
CA LEU A 50 -1.75 -13.58 -2.64
C LEU A 50 -0.27 -13.46 -2.27
N LYS A 51 0.12 -12.45 -1.49
CA LYS A 51 1.51 -12.29 -1.02
C LYS A 51 1.98 -13.47 -0.17
N LEU A 52 1.13 -13.97 0.73
CA LEU A 52 1.44 -15.13 1.57
C LEU A 52 1.60 -16.40 0.71
N PHE A 53 0.69 -16.63 -0.23
CA PHE A 53 0.72 -17.76 -1.16
C PHE A 53 1.94 -17.74 -2.10
N GLU A 54 2.28 -16.57 -2.64
CA GLU A 54 3.43 -16.38 -3.53
C GLU A 54 4.78 -16.43 -2.80
N SER A 55 4.76 -16.41 -1.46
CA SER A 55 5.99 -16.38 -0.68
C SER A 55 6.71 -17.73 -0.65
N LYS A 56 8.05 -17.68 -0.74
CA LYS A 56 8.92 -18.87 -0.63
C LYS A 56 9.25 -19.24 0.82
N VAL A 57 8.73 -18.51 1.80
CA VAL A 57 8.98 -18.75 3.23
C VAL A 57 7.90 -19.70 3.77
N GLU A 58 8.31 -20.84 4.31
CA GLU A 58 7.39 -21.90 4.80
C GLU A 58 6.36 -21.39 5.81
N ARG A 59 6.80 -20.59 6.80
CA ARG A 59 5.89 -19.95 7.78
C ARG A 59 4.83 -19.04 7.16
N HIS A 60 5.06 -18.49 5.96
CA HIS A 60 4.05 -17.69 5.27
C HIS A 60 2.96 -18.56 4.66
N ARG A 61 3.28 -19.80 4.29
CA ARG A 61 2.30 -20.78 3.83
C ARG A 61 1.41 -21.24 4.97
N GLU A 62 1.97 -21.51 6.15
CA GLU A 62 1.16 -21.79 7.35
C GLU A 62 0.23 -20.61 7.70
N ALA A 63 0.76 -19.39 7.65
CA ALA A 63 -0.04 -18.19 7.85
C ALA A 63 -1.13 -18.03 6.77
N PHE A 64 -0.84 -18.36 5.51
CA PHE A 64 -1.83 -18.40 4.43
C PHE A 64 -2.96 -19.39 4.75
N ASP A 65 -2.63 -20.62 5.14
CA ASP A 65 -3.61 -21.67 5.40
C ASP A 65 -4.50 -21.30 6.59
N ASN A 66 -3.92 -20.81 7.69
CA ASN A 66 -4.66 -20.37 8.88
C ASN A 66 -5.60 -19.19 8.56
N ILE A 67 -5.06 -18.12 7.97
CA ILE A 67 -5.84 -16.92 7.67
C ILE A 67 -6.94 -17.22 6.65
N SER A 68 -6.65 -18.06 5.65
CA SER A 68 -7.63 -18.46 4.62
C SER A 68 -8.73 -19.39 5.16
N GLY A 69 -8.47 -20.11 6.24
CA GLY A 69 -9.45 -20.97 6.90
C GLY A 69 -10.39 -20.18 7.83
N ASP A 70 -9.85 -19.15 8.48
CA ASP A 70 -10.57 -18.42 9.54
C ASP A 70 -11.28 -17.15 9.05
N TYR A 71 -10.84 -16.56 7.93
CA TYR A 71 -11.32 -15.24 7.50
C TYR A 71 -11.56 -15.13 5.99
N SER A 72 -12.61 -14.39 5.64
CA SER A 72 -12.82 -13.90 4.27
C SER A 72 -11.88 -12.75 3.90
N ASP A 73 -11.68 -12.51 2.61
CA ASP A 73 -10.84 -11.40 2.12
C ASP A 73 -11.34 -10.04 2.63
N LEU A 74 -12.66 -9.86 2.75
CA LEU A 74 -13.28 -8.67 3.33
C LEU A 74 -12.90 -8.49 4.82
N GLU A 75 -12.94 -9.55 5.62
CA GLU A 75 -12.59 -9.50 7.05
C GLU A 75 -11.11 -9.25 7.27
N ILE A 76 -10.25 -9.91 6.49
CA ILE A 76 -8.80 -9.68 6.47
C ILE A 76 -8.55 -8.21 6.15
N GLY A 77 -9.15 -7.72 5.06
CA GLY A 77 -9.06 -6.33 4.65
C GLY A 77 -9.47 -5.34 5.72
N ARG A 78 -10.61 -5.58 6.37
CA ARG A 78 -11.10 -4.76 7.49
C ARG A 78 -10.07 -4.71 8.61
N GLN A 79 -9.51 -5.85 8.99
CA GLN A 79 -8.50 -5.95 10.05
C GLN A 79 -7.22 -5.17 9.70
N VAL A 80 -6.71 -5.31 8.47
CA VAL A 80 -5.54 -4.56 7.98
C VAL A 80 -5.78 -3.06 7.97
N MET A 81 -6.90 -2.61 7.39
CA MET A 81 -7.23 -1.19 7.26
C MET A 81 -7.48 -0.52 8.62
N THR A 82 -8.05 -1.25 9.58
CA THR A 82 -8.36 -0.71 10.92
C THR A 82 -7.27 -0.97 11.97
N ASN A 83 -6.18 -1.64 11.60
CA ASN A 83 -5.12 -2.03 12.54
C ASN A 83 -5.64 -2.90 13.70
N THR A 84 -6.47 -3.90 13.40
CA THR A 84 -7.09 -4.80 14.39
C THR A 84 -6.82 -6.27 14.07
N GLY A 85 -7.15 -7.18 15.00
CA GLY A 85 -7.03 -8.63 14.79
C GLY A 85 -5.64 -9.07 14.33
N ILE A 86 -5.53 -9.74 13.18
CA ILE A 86 -4.25 -10.21 12.60
C ILE A 86 -3.27 -9.06 12.31
N ALA A 87 -3.77 -7.84 12.10
CA ALA A 87 -2.97 -6.64 11.89
C ALA A 87 -2.93 -5.75 13.14
N GLY A 88 -3.47 -6.19 14.28
CA GLY A 88 -3.53 -5.42 15.51
C GLY A 88 -2.20 -5.34 16.24
N PRO A 89 -2.04 -4.40 17.19
CA PRO A 89 -0.80 -4.22 17.94
C PRO A 89 -0.30 -5.50 18.64
N GLN A 90 -1.22 -6.29 19.23
CA GLN A 90 -0.89 -7.54 19.90
C GLN A 90 -0.29 -8.59 18.94
N SER A 91 -0.95 -8.81 17.80
CA SER A 91 -0.45 -9.71 16.75
C SER A 91 0.89 -9.20 16.19
N ARG A 92 1.00 -7.90 15.91
CA ARG A 92 2.23 -7.29 15.38
C ARG A 92 3.42 -7.42 16.33
N ALA A 93 3.20 -7.43 17.65
CA ALA A 93 4.29 -7.56 18.63
C ALA A 93 5.02 -8.91 18.55
N VAL A 94 4.33 -9.97 18.12
CA VAL A 94 4.88 -11.33 18.00
C VAL A 94 5.24 -11.71 16.56
N LEU A 95 4.78 -10.96 15.57
CA LEU A 95 5.05 -11.22 14.16
C LEU A 95 6.48 -10.80 13.75
N PRO A 96 7.19 -11.66 13.00
CA PRO A 96 8.39 -11.27 12.29
C PRO A 96 8.20 -10.00 11.45
N GLN A 97 9.27 -9.20 11.29
CA GLN A 97 9.19 -7.91 10.57
C GLN A 97 8.69 -8.07 9.14
N ASN A 98 9.14 -9.11 8.43
CA ASN A 98 8.71 -9.38 7.06
C ASN A 98 7.20 -9.67 6.95
N MET A 99 6.58 -10.34 7.93
CA MET A 99 5.13 -10.54 7.96
C MET A 99 4.38 -9.23 8.22
N ARG A 100 4.89 -8.38 9.12
CA ARG A 100 4.35 -7.03 9.34
C ARG A 100 4.43 -6.17 8.06
N ASP A 101 5.57 -6.21 7.38
CA ASP A 101 5.76 -5.48 6.13
C ASP A 101 4.85 -6.04 5.01
N MET A 102 4.57 -7.35 4.98
CA MET A 102 3.60 -7.94 4.03
C MET A 102 2.17 -7.46 4.27
N ILE A 103 1.76 -7.34 5.54
CA ILE A 103 0.46 -6.76 5.93
C ILE A 103 0.40 -5.30 5.47
N ASP A 104 1.41 -4.49 5.78
CA ASP A 104 1.38 -3.06 5.44
C ASP A 104 1.41 -2.83 3.93
N THR A 105 2.13 -3.68 3.19
CA THR A 105 2.27 -3.56 1.73
C THR A 105 1.15 -4.29 0.97
N SER A 106 0.17 -4.89 1.63
CA SER A 106 -1.05 -5.39 0.99
C SER A 106 -2.04 -4.27 0.67
N ILE A 107 -1.88 -3.10 1.30
CA ILE A 107 -2.65 -1.89 1.01
C ILE A 107 -2.33 -1.43 -0.43
N PRO A 108 -3.32 -1.40 -1.33
CA PRO A 108 -3.09 -1.05 -2.72
C PRO A 108 -2.99 0.48 -2.89
N LEU A 109 -1.96 0.96 -3.59
CA LEU A 109 -1.68 2.39 -3.72
C LEU A 109 -2.41 3.02 -4.92
N LEU A 110 -3.74 2.89 -4.92
CA LEU A 110 -4.59 3.25 -6.07
C LEU A 110 -5.22 4.64 -5.97
N ASN A 111 -5.43 5.14 -4.76
CA ASN A 111 -6.06 6.43 -4.50
C ASN A 111 -5.42 7.13 -3.28
N PRO A 112 -5.70 8.43 -3.06
CA PRO A 112 -5.07 9.21 -1.99
C PRO A 112 -5.29 8.64 -0.60
N GLN A 113 -6.48 8.15 -0.28
CA GLN A 113 -6.83 7.63 1.05
C GLN A 113 -5.99 6.40 1.39
N LEU A 114 -5.83 5.48 0.44
CA LEU A 114 -5.00 4.30 0.62
C LEU A 114 -3.51 4.63 0.68
N CYS A 115 -3.09 5.61 -0.11
CA CYS A 115 -1.75 6.17 -0.05
C CYS A 115 -1.46 6.76 1.34
N ASP A 116 -2.41 7.47 1.94
CA ASP A 116 -2.26 8.05 3.28
C ASP A 116 -2.14 6.96 4.37
N VAL A 117 -2.98 5.91 4.30
CA VAL A 117 -2.89 4.77 5.23
C VAL A 117 -1.52 4.10 5.10
N PHE A 118 -1.08 3.81 3.88
CA PHE A 118 0.23 3.20 3.64
C PHE A 118 1.38 4.11 4.13
N LEU A 119 1.31 5.42 3.90
CA LEU A 119 2.32 6.37 4.39
C LEU A 119 2.34 6.42 5.92
N GLY A 120 1.20 6.24 6.59
CA GLY A 120 1.14 6.00 8.03
C GLY A 120 2.02 4.81 8.45
N ARG A 121 1.91 3.69 7.72
CA ARG A 121 2.73 2.49 7.97
C ARG A 121 4.22 2.71 7.71
N VAL A 122 4.56 3.45 6.65
CA VAL A 122 5.95 3.85 6.40
C VAL A 122 6.49 4.70 7.54
N ARG A 123 5.70 5.67 8.05
CA ARG A 123 6.12 6.49 9.18
C ARG A 123 6.39 5.64 10.42
N GLU A 124 5.47 4.74 10.77
CA GLU A 124 5.64 3.79 11.88
C GLU A 124 6.88 2.92 11.69
N ARG A 125 7.02 2.29 10.53
CA ARG A 125 8.12 1.36 10.20
C ARG A 125 9.51 1.99 10.30
N PHE A 126 9.61 3.26 9.94
CA PHE A 126 10.88 3.99 9.94
C PHE A 126 11.00 4.94 11.13
N ASN A 127 10.04 4.98 12.06
CA ASN A 127 10.05 5.90 13.20
C ASN A 127 10.11 7.39 12.78
N PHE A 128 9.29 7.79 11.82
CA PHE A 128 9.07 9.19 11.45
C PHE A 128 7.90 9.78 12.23
N PRO A 129 7.97 11.08 12.62
CA PRO A 129 6.84 11.82 13.16
C PRO A 129 5.60 11.82 12.26
N SER A 130 4.41 11.90 12.84
CA SER A 130 3.13 11.90 12.09
C SER A 130 2.97 13.06 11.12
N ASP A 131 3.61 14.19 11.40
CA ASP A 131 3.63 15.41 10.59
C ASP A 131 4.69 15.37 9.46
N SER A 132 5.45 14.27 9.31
CA SER A 132 6.41 14.11 8.21
C SER A 132 5.70 14.17 6.86
N GLN A 133 6.25 14.94 5.92
CA GLN A 133 5.62 15.22 4.62
C GLN A 133 6.43 14.66 3.44
N LEU A 134 5.76 14.47 2.31
CA LEU A 134 6.41 14.07 1.06
C LEU A 134 6.89 15.28 0.28
N PHE A 135 8.05 15.14 -0.34
CA PHE A 135 8.66 16.13 -1.22
C PHE A 135 9.22 15.44 -2.48
N VAL A 136 9.47 16.23 -3.52
CA VAL A 136 9.99 15.73 -4.80
C VAL A 136 11.32 16.43 -5.12
N ARG A 137 12.37 15.63 -5.29
CA ARG A 137 13.72 16.10 -5.60
C ARG A 137 13.76 16.85 -6.94
N GLY A 138 14.47 17.98 -6.97
CA GLY A 138 14.66 18.86 -8.12
C GLY A 138 13.53 19.86 -8.35
N SER A 139 12.29 19.39 -8.48
CA SER A 139 11.17 20.23 -8.93
C SER A 139 10.39 20.89 -7.78
N TRP A 140 10.27 20.22 -6.63
CA TRP A 140 9.41 20.67 -5.52
C TRP A 140 10.02 20.28 -4.16
N GLU A 141 11.27 20.68 -3.92
CA GLU A 141 11.97 20.36 -2.67
C GLU A 141 11.52 21.20 -1.48
N SER A 142 10.91 22.35 -1.74
CA SER A 142 10.37 23.27 -0.74
C SER A 142 8.86 23.13 -0.52
N HIS A 143 8.15 22.39 -1.37
CA HIS A 143 6.68 22.29 -1.32
C HIS A 143 6.25 20.86 -1.02
N ALA A 144 5.42 20.69 0.00
CA ALA A 144 4.86 19.38 0.34
C ALA A 144 3.88 18.93 -0.75
N VAL A 145 3.92 17.65 -1.07
CA VAL A 145 3.02 17.01 -2.04
C VAL A 145 2.18 15.94 -1.37
N ARG A 146 1.01 15.63 -1.94
CA ARG A 146 0.17 14.51 -1.50
C ARG A 146 0.20 13.40 -2.53
N MET A 147 0.57 12.19 -2.08
CA MET A 147 0.57 11.02 -2.95
C MET A 147 -0.88 10.64 -3.33
N HIS A 148 -1.11 10.44 -4.62
CA HIS A 148 -2.42 10.10 -5.17
C HIS A 148 -2.48 8.63 -5.59
N SER A 149 -1.41 8.11 -6.19
CA SER A 149 -1.29 6.69 -6.51
C SER A 149 0.16 6.31 -6.75
N TRP A 150 0.47 5.03 -6.71
CA TRP A 150 1.77 4.49 -7.05
C TRP A 150 1.60 3.19 -7.85
N LYS A 151 2.11 3.19 -9.10
CA LYS A 151 2.16 2.02 -9.97
C LYS A 151 3.56 1.77 -10.51
N GLY A 152 4.11 0.58 -10.27
CA GLY A 152 5.48 0.24 -10.67
C GLY A 152 6.50 1.15 -9.98
N ASP A 153 7.30 1.87 -10.76
CA ASP A 153 8.26 2.86 -10.25
C ASP A 153 7.76 4.32 -10.36
N LEU A 154 6.49 4.52 -10.74
CA LEU A 154 5.89 5.85 -10.89
C LEU A 154 4.95 6.16 -9.72
N VAL A 155 5.16 7.33 -9.14
CA VAL A 155 4.31 7.92 -8.10
C VAL A 155 3.58 9.12 -8.69
N THR A 156 2.26 9.06 -8.65
CA THR A 156 1.39 10.19 -8.96
C THR A 156 1.09 10.96 -7.69
N PHE A 157 1.17 12.28 -7.74
CA PHE A 157 0.88 13.15 -6.62
C PHE A 157 0.15 14.41 -7.09
N VAL A 158 -0.54 15.04 -6.16
CA VAL A 158 -1.17 16.35 -6.33
C VAL A 158 -0.34 17.37 -5.58
N HIS A 159 0.00 18.46 -6.25
CA HIS A 159 0.66 19.58 -5.62
C HIS A 159 -0.34 20.31 -4.71
N ASN A 160 -0.03 20.43 -3.41
CA ASN A 160 -1.00 20.87 -2.40
C ASN A 160 -1.51 22.31 -2.63
N GLU A 161 -0.71 23.17 -3.25
CA GLU A 161 -1.06 24.59 -3.45
C GLU A 161 -1.79 24.85 -4.77
N THR A 162 -1.46 24.09 -5.82
CA THR A 162 -1.95 24.35 -7.19
C THR A 162 -3.02 23.36 -7.62
N GLY A 163 -3.19 22.25 -6.89
CA GLY A 163 -4.10 21.17 -7.26
C GLY A 163 -3.67 20.41 -8.53
N THR A 164 -2.48 20.69 -9.08
CA THR A 164 -2.02 20.04 -10.31
C THR A 164 -1.45 18.65 -10.05
N THR A 165 -1.85 17.69 -10.89
CA THR A 165 -1.42 16.30 -10.81
C THR A 165 -0.15 16.08 -11.63
N HIS A 166 0.83 15.40 -11.04
CA HIS A 166 2.11 15.07 -11.68
C HIS A 166 2.49 13.61 -11.40
N SER A 167 3.27 13.02 -12.29
CA SER A 167 3.84 11.68 -12.09
C SER A 167 5.36 11.74 -12.18
N VAL A 168 6.05 11.20 -11.18
CA VAL A 168 7.52 11.14 -11.14
C VAL A 168 8.00 9.76 -10.68
N ALA A 169 9.28 9.47 -10.94
CA ALA A 169 9.90 8.25 -10.45
C ALA A 169 9.95 8.22 -8.92
N ALA A 170 9.65 7.07 -8.31
CA ALA A 170 9.59 6.87 -6.86
C ALA A 170 10.91 7.15 -6.13
N ASN A 171 12.05 7.12 -6.83
CA ASN A 171 13.35 7.50 -6.29
C ASN A 171 13.53 9.01 -6.12
N LYS A 172 12.69 9.83 -6.78
CA LYS A 172 12.66 11.29 -6.60
C LYS A 172 11.75 11.72 -5.46
N VAL A 173 10.83 10.86 -5.01
CA VAL A 173 9.91 11.16 -3.91
C VAL A 173 10.51 10.71 -2.60
N TYR A 174 10.51 11.59 -1.60
CA TYR A 174 11.04 11.28 -0.28
C TYR A 174 10.14 11.82 0.83
N LEU A 175 10.02 11.02 1.90
CA LEU A 175 9.42 11.43 3.15
C LEU A 175 10.48 12.14 3.98
N ARG A 176 10.19 13.33 4.49
CA ARG A 176 11.12 14.16 5.27
C ARG A 176 10.50 14.60 6.60
N SER A 177 11.33 14.57 7.64
CA SER A 177 11.18 15.34 8.88
C SER A 177 12.41 16.22 9.08
N ALA A 178 12.45 17.03 10.15
CA ALA A 178 13.45 18.09 10.36
C ALA A 178 14.91 17.69 10.07
N ASP A 179 15.32 16.49 10.46
CA ASP A 179 16.72 16.02 10.46
C ASP A 179 16.96 14.76 9.61
N ARG A 180 15.91 14.19 9.00
CA ARG A 180 15.99 12.89 8.32
C ARG A 180 15.06 12.80 7.12
N SER A 181 15.46 11.99 6.16
CA SER A 181 14.62 11.66 5.00
C SER A 181 14.80 10.21 4.56
N VAL A 182 13.77 9.66 3.94
CA VAL A 182 13.83 8.35 3.28
C VAL A 182 13.15 8.46 1.92
N SER A 183 13.81 7.96 0.86
CA SER A 183 13.14 7.89 -0.44
C SER A 183 12.08 6.80 -0.42
N LEU A 184 10.95 7.04 -1.07
CA LEU A 184 9.86 6.08 -1.14
C LEU A 184 10.33 4.76 -1.77
N SER A 185 11.11 4.83 -2.85
CA SER A 185 11.73 3.64 -3.45
C SER A 185 12.60 2.81 -2.50
N SER A 186 13.28 3.45 -1.53
CA SER A 186 14.09 2.74 -0.52
C SER A 186 13.20 2.10 0.54
N ALA A 187 12.19 2.84 1.02
CA ALA A 187 11.21 2.33 1.98
C ALA A 187 10.49 1.08 1.42
N MET A 188 10.01 1.16 0.18
CA MET A 188 9.36 0.03 -0.48
C MET A 188 10.29 -1.16 -0.70
N ARG A 189 11.56 -0.93 -1.05
CA ARG A 189 12.55 -2.01 -1.18
C ARG A 189 12.77 -2.77 0.12
N GLN A 190 12.83 -2.05 1.24
CA GLN A 190 13.04 -2.66 2.55
C GLN A 190 11.79 -3.40 3.05
N MET A 191 10.59 -2.90 2.72
CA MET A 191 9.32 -3.53 3.09
C MET A 191 8.90 -4.66 2.12
N CYS A 192 9.39 -4.66 0.88
CA CYS A 192 9.11 -5.67 -0.16
C CYS A 192 10.42 -6.26 -0.75
N PRO A 193 11.24 -6.96 0.05
CA PRO A 193 12.57 -7.41 -0.39
C PRO A 193 12.53 -8.37 -1.60
N GLY A 194 11.39 -9.02 -1.88
CA GLY A 194 11.23 -9.95 -3.00
C GLY A 194 11.02 -9.32 -4.39
N ARG A 195 10.72 -8.01 -4.51
CA ARG A 195 10.46 -7.38 -5.82
C ARG A 195 11.71 -7.01 -6.61
N HIS A 196 12.88 -6.91 -5.97
CA HIS A 196 14.09 -6.37 -6.61
C HIS A 196 15.25 -7.37 -6.76
N ALA A 197 15.09 -8.62 -6.33
CA ALA A 197 16.09 -9.66 -6.55
C ALA A 197 16.30 -10.02 -8.04
N ASN A 198 15.38 -9.59 -8.93
CA ASN A 198 15.45 -9.86 -10.38
C ASN A 198 16.04 -8.70 -11.21
N HIS A 199 16.55 -7.63 -10.59
CA HIS A 199 17.26 -6.55 -11.28
C HIS A 199 18.67 -6.37 -10.73
N HIS A 200 19.42 -7.47 -10.66
CA HIS A 200 20.86 -7.36 -10.84
C HIS A 200 21.15 -7.28 -12.34
N PRO A 201 21.73 -6.18 -12.85
CA PRO A 201 22.44 -6.27 -14.11
C PRO A 201 23.58 -7.27 -13.86
N GLN A 202 23.53 -8.41 -14.54
CA GLN A 202 24.73 -9.22 -14.69
C GLN A 202 25.77 -8.33 -15.36
N MET A 203 26.96 -8.30 -14.77
CA MET A 203 28.14 -7.56 -15.22
C MET A 203 28.41 -7.78 -16.71
#